data_AF-A0AAW9GV84-F1
#
_entry.id   AF-A0AAW9GV84-F1
#
_cell.length_a   1.000
_cell.length_b   1.000
_cell.length_c   1.000
_cell.angle_alpha   90.00
_cell.angle_beta   90.00
_cell.angle_gamma   90.00
#
_symmetry.space_group_name_H-M   'P 1'
#
loop_
_entity.id
_entity.type
_entity.pdbx_description
1 polymer ?
#
loop_
_entity_poly.entity_id
_entity_poly.type
_entity_poly.pdbx_seq_one_letter_code
_entity_poly.pdbx_strand_id
1 'polypeptide(L)'
;MKSLKDLLKRNTRPQFPIQDTKALSSKEVDYLILDLRIKNDARKKLDLPKPVKEFGDLITEKLVNKLMYGIQFSELEIKILNGFYRDVDVSFIEFLLLTDLIQYEEPNKVIADLQTQGYSYIEGIGYLRFRNYHQTN
;
A
#
# COMPACT_ATOMS: atom_id res chain seq x y z
N MET A 1 26.76 6.00 14.96
CA MET A 1 25.34 5.97 14.51
C MET A 1 24.90 4.52 14.43
N LYS A 2 23.77 4.12 15.06
CA LYS A 2 23.22 2.77 14.86
C LYS A 2 22.68 2.68 13.44
N SER A 3 23.02 1.62 12.70
CA SER A 3 22.52 1.47 11.34
C SER A 3 21.04 1.09 11.36
N LEU A 4 20.32 1.45 10.31
CA LEU A 4 18.92 1.07 10.12
C LEU A 4 18.71 -0.46 10.17
N LYS A 5 19.71 -1.22 9.70
CA LYS A 5 19.74 -2.68 9.77
C LYS A 5 19.82 -3.20 11.21
N ASP A 6 20.49 -2.47 12.12
CA ASP A 6 20.58 -2.84 13.54
C ASP A 6 19.27 -2.58 14.30
N LEU A 7 18.44 -1.64 13.83
CA LEU A 7 17.10 -1.42 14.34
C LEU A 7 16.14 -2.53 13.90
N LEU A 8 16.17 -2.92 12.62
CA LEU A 8 15.36 -4.04 12.11
C LEU A 8 15.72 -5.38 12.77
N LYS A 9 17.00 -5.61 13.11
CA LYS A 9 17.42 -6.83 13.85
C LYS A 9 16.89 -6.91 15.28
N ARG A 10 16.48 -5.79 15.88
CA ARG A 10 15.92 -5.75 17.26
C ARG A 10 14.41 -5.94 17.26
N ASN A 11 13.76 -5.69 16.13
CA ASN A 11 12.33 -5.82 15.98
C ASN A 11 11.99 -7.21 15.44
N THR A 12 10.98 -7.84 16.02
CA THR A 12 10.50 -9.14 15.55
C THR A 12 9.78 -8.94 14.22
N ARG A 13 10.25 -9.62 13.16
CA ARG A 13 9.55 -9.63 11.87
C ARG A 13 8.23 -10.42 12.03
N PRO A 14 7.08 -9.89 11.57
CA PRO A 14 5.82 -10.63 11.64
C PRO A 14 5.77 -11.81 10.69
N GLN A 15 4.90 -12.76 11.02
CA GLN A 15 4.56 -13.84 10.10
C GLN A 15 3.67 -13.30 8.98
N PHE A 16 4.07 -13.54 7.73
CA PHE A 16 3.28 -13.23 6.55
C PHE A 16 2.56 -14.50 6.02
N PRO A 17 1.40 -14.36 5.35
CA PRO A 17 0.62 -13.12 5.22
C PRO A 17 -0.09 -12.73 6.53
N ILE A 18 -0.06 -11.44 6.86
CA ILE A 18 -0.77 -10.87 8.01
C ILE A 18 -2.27 -11.00 7.77
N GLN A 19 -2.99 -11.60 8.71
CA GLN A 19 -4.45 -11.76 8.66
C GLN A 19 -5.16 -10.66 9.45
N ASP A 20 -4.61 -10.25 10.58
CA ASP A 20 -5.17 -9.22 11.45
C ASP A 20 -4.03 -8.40 12.06
N THR A 21 -4.07 -7.08 11.87
CA THR A 21 -3.07 -6.17 12.43
C THR A 21 -3.19 -6.02 13.95
N LYS A 22 -4.35 -6.36 14.55
CA LYS A 22 -4.52 -6.34 16.02
C LYS A 22 -3.80 -7.49 16.72
N ALA A 23 -3.49 -8.57 16.00
CA ALA A 23 -2.75 -9.71 16.54
C ALA A 23 -1.24 -9.47 16.61
N LEU A 24 -0.75 -8.35 16.04
CA LEU A 24 0.66 -8.02 16.01
C LEU A 24 1.14 -7.51 17.37
N SER A 25 2.30 -7.99 17.79
CA SER A 25 3.03 -7.41 18.92
C SER A 25 3.54 -6.01 18.58
N SER A 26 3.83 -5.20 19.60
CA SER A 26 4.42 -3.86 19.42
C SER A 26 5.73 -3.90 18.61
N LYS A 27 6.57 -4.92 18.82
CA LYS A 27 7.81 -5.09 18.06
C LYS A 27 7.57 -5.38 16.58
N GLU A 28 6.52 -6.12 16.24
CA GLU A 28 6.13 -6.38 14.86
C GLU A 28 5.53 -5.14 14.20
N VAL A 29 4.76 -4.34 14.94
CA VAL A 29 4.28 -3.04 14.48
C VAL A 29 5.45 -2.09 14.19
N ASP A 30 6.42 -1.99 15.11
CA ASP A 30 7.63 -1.18 14.93
C ASP A 30 8.46 -1.65 13.72
N TYR A 31 8.55 -2.97 13.51
CA TYR A 31 9.17 -3.53 12.32
C TYR A 31 8.49 -3.04 11.04
N LEU A 32 7.17 -3.19 10.95
CA LEU A 32 6.39 -2.82 9.76
C LEU A 32 6.48 -1.34 9.45
N ILE A 33 6.38 -0.47 10.46
CA ILE A 33 6.49 0.98 10.27
C ILE A 33 7.86 1.35 9.68
N LEU A 34 8.93 0.79 10.24
CA LEU A 34 10.28 1.05 9.76
C LEU A 34 10.49 0.53 8.34
N ASP A 35 10.10 -0.72 8.07
CA ASP A 35 10.33 -1.35 6.77
C ASP A 35 9.49 -0.69 5.65
N LEU A 36 8.23 -0.33 5.93
CA LEU A 36 7.38 0.42 4.98
C LEU A 36 8.02 1.75 4.57
N ARG A 37 8.55 2.52 5.54
CA ARG A 37 9.26 3.79 5.26
C ARG A 37 10.50 3.55 4.40
N ILE A 38 11.30 2.52 4.72
CA ILE A 38 12.50 2.16 3.94
C ILE A 38 12.14 1.79 2.51
N LYS A 39 11.13 0.92 2.32
CA LYS A 39 10.68 0.51 0.99
C LYS A 39 10.18 1.72 0.19
N ASN A 40 9.45 2.63 0.83
CA ASN A 40 9.00 3.85 0.18
C ASN A 40 10.17 4.75 -0.25
N ASP A 41 11.12 5.01 0.65
CA ASP A 41 12.31 5.80 0.35
C ASP A 41 13.16 5.18 -0.77
N ALA A 42 13.24 3.84 -0.82
CA ALA A 42 13.91 3.13 -1.90
C ALA A 42 13.16 3.34 -3.22
N ARG A 43 11.82 3.22 -3.24
CA ARG A 43 11.00 3.46 -4.43
C ARG A 43 11.13 4.87 -4.96
N LYS A 44 11.20 5.90 -4.11
CA LYS A 44 11.37 7.31 -4.54
C LYS A 44 12.61 7.53 -5.41
N LYS A 45 13.65 6.74 -5.17
CA LYS A 45 14.93 6.79 -5.89
C LYS A 45 14.90 6.08 -7.24
N LEU A 46 13.88 5.27 -7.51
CA LEU A 46 13.69 4.63 -8.80
C LEU A 46 13.20 5.63 -9.84
N ASP A 47 13.51 5.37 -11.11
CA ASP A 47 12.96 6.12 -12.24
C ASP A 47 11.54 5.63 -12.53
N LEU A 48 10.59 6.14 -11.74
CA LEU A 48 9.17 5.82 -11.84
C LEU A 48 8.36 7.09 -12.17
N PRO A 49 7.22 6.97 -12.89
CA PRO A 49 6.32 8.08 -13.12
C PRO A 49 5.89 8.75 -11.81
N LYS A 50 5.72 10.08 -11.84
CA LYS A 50 5.31 10.87 -10.67
C LYS A 50 4.04 10.30 -9.97
N PRO A 51 2.95 9.93 -10.69
CA PRO A 51 1.78 9.36 -10.05
C PRO A 51 2.05 8.05 -9.28
N VAL A 52 3.01 7.24 -9.75
CA VAL A 52 3.39 5.97 -9.09
C VAL A 52 4.14 6.24 -7.78
N LYS A 53 4.98 7.27 -7.75
CA LYS A 53 5.67 7.73 -6.54
C LYS A 53 4.66 8.31 -5.55
N GLU A 54 3.78 9.19 -6.01
CA GLU A 54 2.72 9.81 -5.21
C GLU A 54 1.77 8.78 -4.62
N PHE A 55 1.27 7.84 -5.43
CA PHE A 55 0.33 6.81 -5.00
C PHE A 55 0.81 6.08 -3.76
N GLY A 56 2.07 5.63 -3.73
CA GLY A 56 2.50 4.96 -2.53
C GLY A 56 3.19 5.82 -1.49
N ASP A 57 3.45 7.10 -1.72
CA ASP A 57 3.63 8.00 -0.58
C ASP A 57 2.35 8.00 0.25
N LEU A 58 1.21 8.21 -0.42
CA LEU A 58 -0.10 8.19 0.20
C LEU A 58 -0.40 6.83 0.85
N ILE A 59 -0.13 5.72 0.16
CA ILE A 59 -0.42 4.40 0.74
C ILE A 59 0.50 4.07 1.91
N THR A 60 1.79 4.39 1.82
CA THR A 60 2.73 4.12 2.92
C THR A 60 2.36 4.97 4.13
N GLU A 61 2.04 6.25 3.93
CA GLU A 61 1.58 7.12 5.02
C GLU A 61 0.31 6.60 5.68
N LYS A 62 -0.69 6.20 4.88
CA LYS A 62 -1.95 5.63 5.41
C LYS A 62 -1.70 4.39 6.26
N LEU A 63 -0.93 3.42 5.78
CA LEU A 63 -0.63 2.19 6.52
C LEU A 63 0.19 2.48 7.79
N VAL A 64 1.19 3.36 7.70
CA VAL A 64 2.01 3.76 8.86
C VAL A 64 1.18 4.46 9.92
N ASN A 65 0.31 5.40 9.53
CA ASN A 65 -0.57 6.10 10.48
C ASN A 65 -1.50 5.12 11.19
N LYS A 66 -2.12 4.19 10.45
CA LYS A 66 -2.99 3.18 11.08
C LYS A 66 -2.24 2.27 12.04
N LEU A 67 -1.01 1.86 11.70
CA LEU A 67 -0.14 1.09 12.60
C LEU A 67 0.22 1.88 13.88
N MET A 68 0.64 3.14 13.73
CA MET A 68 1.02 4.00 14.86
C MET A 68 -0.13 4.22 15.85
N TYR A 69 -1.36 4.34 15.35
CA TYR A 69 -2.54 4.62 16.16
C TYR A 69 -3.37 3.36 16.49
N GLY A 70 -2.88 2.16 16.16
CA GLY A 70 -3.59 0.90 16.42
C GLY A 70 -4.96 0.80 15.73
N ILE A 71 -5.14 1.50 14.61
CA ILE A 71 -6.39 1.51 13.85
C ILE A 71 -6.48 0.23 13.02
N GLN A 72 -7.61 -0.48 13.13
CA GLN A 72 -7.83 -1.71 12.37
C GLN A 72 -7.80 -1.49 10.87
N PHE A 73 -7.11 -2.37 10.15
CA PHE A 73 -7.04 -2.36 8.71
C PHE A 73 -8.30 -3.01 8.11
N SER A 74 -8.77 -2.47 6.98
CA SER A 74 -9.76 -3.14 6.14
C SER A 74 -9.13 -4.32 5.39
N GLU A 75 -9.95 -5.20 4.84
CA GLU A 75 -9.47 -6.31 4.00
C GLU A 75 -8.62 -5.82 2.82
N LEU A 76 -9.03 -4.70 2.20
CA LEU A 76 -8.28 -4.05 1.14
C LEU A 76 -6.91 -3.58 1.62
N GLU A 77 -6.85 -2.92 2.78
CA GLU A 77 -5.59 -2.44 3.37
C GLU A 77 -4.68 -3.60 3.79
N ILE A 78 -5.23 -4.70 4.31
CA ILE A 78 -4.47 -5.93 4.61
C ILE A 78 -3.89 -6.52 3.31
N LYS A 79 -4.68 -6.56 2.23
CA LYS A 79 -4.22 -7.04 0.92
C LYS A 79 -3.09 -6.17 0.37
N ILE A 80 -3.20 -4.85 0.49
CA ILE A 80 -2.15 -3.90 0.11
C ILE A 80 -0.90 -4.11 0.98
N LEU A 81 -1.05 -4.16 2.31
CA LEU A 81 0.05 -4.37 3.25
C LEU A 81 0.83 -5.63 2.89
N ASN A 82 0.14 -6.76 2.73
CA ASN A 82 0.76 -8.01 2.33
C ASN A 82 1.41 -7.92 0.95
N GLY A 83 0.86 -7.12 0.04
CA GLY A 83 1.45 -6.83 -1.28
C GLY A 83 2.85 -6.22 -1.21
N PHE A 84 3.17 -5.43 -0.19
CA PHE A 84 4.54 -4.91 0.02
C PHE A 84 5.57 -6.01 0.34
N TYR A 85 5.12 -7.19 0.75
CA TYR A 85 5.95 -8.29 1.23
C TYR A 85 5.77 -9.60 0.44
N ARG A 86 4.98 -9.58 -0.64
CA ARG A 86 4.93 -10.68 -1.61
C ARG A 86 6.15 -10.62 -2.52
N ASP A 87 6.71 -11.78 -2.86
CA ASP A 87 7.69 -11.90 -3.93
C ASP A 87 7.07 -11.42 -5.26
N VAL A 88 7.91 -10.83 -6.10
CA VAL A 88 7.59 -9.78 -7.10
C VAL A 88 6.65 -10.21 -8.25
N ASP A 89 6.20 -11.47 -8.31
CA ASP A 89 5.62 -12.03 -9.55
C ASP A 89 4.10 -12.19 -9.60
N VAL A 90 3.31 -11.86 -8.57
CA VAL A 90 1.92 -12.34 -8.53
C VAL A 90 0.83 -11.29 -8.82
N SER A 91 1.11 -9.99 -8.69
CA SER A 91 0.12 -8.97 -9.04
C SER A 91 0.67 -7.55 -9.14
N PHE A 92 0.32 -6.81 -10.20
CA PHE A 92 0.51 -5.36 -10.26
C PHE A 92 -0.77 -4.62 -9.86
N ILE A 93 -0.61 -3.39 -9.36
CA ILE A 93 -1.72 -2.54 -8.93
C ILE A 93 -1.98 -1.51 -10.01
N GLU A 94 -3.19 -1.50 -10.56
CA GLU A 94 -3.71 -0.36 -11.31
C GLU A 94 -4.35 0.62 -10.32
N PHE A 95 -4.13 1.91 -10.51
CA PHE A 95 -4.70 2.94 -9.64
C PHE A 95 -5.09 4.20 -10.41
N LEU A 96 -6.01 4.97 -9.84
CA LEU A 96 -6.32 6.35 -10.20
C LEU A 96 -6.39 7.18 -8.92
N LEU A 97 -5.60 8.25 -8.82
CA LEU A 97 -5.61 9.14 -7.66
C LEU A 97 -6.83 10.05 -7.70
N LEU A 98 -7.33 10.46 -6.52
CA LEU A 98 -8.37 11.49 -6.45
C LEU A 98 -7.93 12.81 -7.10
N THR A 99 -6.64 13.14 -7.01
CA THR A 99 -6.01 14.32 -7.64
C THR A 99 -5.97 14.23 -9.16
N ASP A 100 -6.00 13.03 -9.74
CA ASP A 100 -6.12 12.83 -11.18
C ASP A 100 -7.60 12.85 -11.59
N LEU A 101 -8.48 12.32 -10.75
CA LEU A 101 -9.92 12.22 -11.00
C LEU A 101 -10.60 13.59 -11.16
N ILE A 102 -10.13 14.62 -10.43
CA ILE A 102 -10.66 15.98 -10.54
C ILE A 102 -10.42 16.65 -11.91
N GLN A 103 -9.55 16.07 -12.75
CA GLN A 103 -9.22 16.61 -14.07
C GLN A 103 -10.21 16.19 -15.16
N TYR A 104 -11.11 15.24 -14.85
CA TYR A 104 -12.13 14.76 -15.79
C TYR A 104 -13.34 15.69 -15.81
N GLU A 105 -13.94 15.89 -16.99
CA GLU A 105 -15.17 16.69 -17.16
C GLU A 105 -16.36 16.07 -16.40
N GLU A 106 -16.44 14.74 -16.34
CA GLU A 106 -17.50 13.99 -15.66
C GLU A 106 -16.94 13.01 -14.61
N PRO A 107 -16.40 13.48 -13.45
CA PRO A 107 -15.76 12.61 -12.46
C PRO A 107 -16.67 11.49 -11.93
N ASN A 108 -17.97 11.77 -11.78
CA ASN A 108 -18.94 10.78 -11.30
C ASN A 108 -19.14 9.62 -12.29
N LYS A 109 -19.04 9.88 -13.59
CA LYS A 109 -19.12 8.85 -14.61
C LYS A 109 -17.87 7.97 -14.58
N VAL A 110 -16.69 8.59 -14.44
CA VAL A 110 -15.43 7.86 -14.27
C VAL A 110 -15.47 6.96 -13.02
N ILE A 111 -16.00 7.46 -11.90
CA ILE A 111 -16.18 6.63 -10.69
C ILE A 111 -17.08 5.42 -10.97
N ALA A 112 -18.22 5.62 -11.63
CA ALA A 112 -19.14 4.53 -11.97
C ALA A 112 -18.47 3.49 -12.89
N ASP A 113 -17.68 3.93 -13.86
CA ASP A 113 -16.92 3.06 -14.76
C ASP A 113 -15.85 2.27 -14.00
N LEU A 114 -15.12 2.91 -13.07
CA LEU A 114 -14.12 2.26 -12.22
C LEU A 114 -14.74 1.17 -11.34
N GLN A 115 -15.88 1.47 -10.73
CA GLN A 115 -16.62 0.49 -9.91
C GLN A 115 -17.08 -0.70 -10.76
N THR A 116 -17.59 -0.45 -11.97
CA THR A 116 -17.99 -1.49 -12.92
C THR A 116 -16.80 -2.36 -13.35
N GLN A 117 -15.61 -1.77 -13.45
CA GLN A 117 -14.37 -2.48 -13.76
C GLN A 117 -13.75 -3.20 -12.55
N GLY A 118 -14.37 -3.14 -11.37
CA GLY A 118 -13.88 -3.82 -10.16
C GLY A 118 -12.74 -3.10 -9.45
N TYR A 119 -12.62 -1.78 -9.63
CA TYR A 119 -11.76 -0.97 -8.77
C TYR A 119 -12.42 -0.80 -7.39
N SER A 120 -11.60 -0.90 -6.35
CA SER A 120 -11.98 -0.63 -4.97
C SER A 120 -11.51 0.76 -4.57
N TYR A 121 -12.35 1.49 -3.83
CA TYR A 121 -12.00 2.79 -3.28
C TYR A 121 -11.11 2.66 -2.03
N ILE A 122 -10.06 3.47 -1.97
CA ILE A 122 -9.26 3.71 -0.78
C ILE A 122 -9.48 5.14 -0.34
N GLU A 123 -10.06 5.27 0.85
CA GLU A 123 -10.37 6.56 1.45
C GLU A 123 -9.15 7.51 1.48
N GLY A 124 -9.35 8.68 0.88
CA GLY A 124 -8.37 9.77 0.85
C GLY A 124 -7.24 9.57 -0.16
N ILE A 125 -7.25 8.50 -0.96
CA ILE A 125 -6.20 8.20 -1.93
C ILE A 125 -6.76 8.13 -3.34
N GLY A 126 -7.74 7.26 -3.58
CA GLY A 126 -8.25 7.01 -4.93
C GLY A 126 -8.80 5.61 -5.10
N TYR A 127 -8.78 5.14 -6.34
CA TYR A 127 -9.32 3.85 -6.74
C TYR A 127 -8.18 2.92 -7.13
N LEU A 128 -8.23 1.65 -6.74
CA LEU A 128 -7.26 0.66 -7.19
C LEU A 128 -7.88 -0.68 -7.55
N ARG A 129 -7.17 -1.46 -8.38
CA ARG A 129 -7.47 -2.86 -8.67
C ARG A 129 -6.18 -3.66 -8.70
N PHE A 130 -6.23 -4.87 -8.16
CA PHE A 130 -5.14 -5.83 -8.29
C PHE A 130 -5.32 -6.62 -9.59
N ARG A 131 -4.29 -6.68 -10.42
CA ARG A 131 -4.24 -7.51 -11.63
C ARG A 131 -3.29 -8.68 -11.40
N ASN A 132 -3.73 -9.89 -11.75
CA ASN A 132 -2.86 -11.06 -11.79
C ASN A 132 -2.17 -11.10 -13.17
N TYR A 133 -0.85 -11.35 -13.23
CA TYR A 133 -0.12 -11.47 -14.49
C TYR A 133 -0.62 -12.62 -15.39
N HIS A 134 -1.29 -13.64 -14.82
CA HIS A 134 -1.76 -14.83 -15.53
C HIS A 134 -3.20 -14.77 -16.06
N GLN A 135 -3.80 -13.58 -16.18
CA GLN A 135 -5.09 -13.40 -16.86
C GLN A 135 -4.93 -12.60 -18.15
N THR A 136 -4.13 -13.12 -19.08
CA THR A 136 -4.34 -12.90 -20.51
C THR A 136 -5.34 -13.96 -20.98
N ASN A 137 -6.58 -13.53 -21.25
CA ASN A 137 -7.42 -14.24 -22.22
C ASN A 137 -6.97 -13.85 -23.64
#